data_AF-A0A941KDX2-F1
#
_entry.id   AF-A0A941KDX2-F1
#
_cell.length_a   1.000
_cell.length_b   1.000
_cell.length_c   1.000
_cell.angle_alpha   90.00
_cell.angle_beta   90.00
_cell.angle_gamma   90.00
#
_symmetry.space_group_name_H-M   'P 1'
#
loop_
_entity.id
_entity.type
_entity.pdbx_description
1 polymer ?
#
loop_
_entity_poly.entity_id
_entity_poly.type
_entity_poly.pdbx_seq_one_letter_code
_entity_poly.pdbx_strand_id
1 'polypeptide(L)'
;MKQTEFYSGAVICGLALGTIFWVIPWQIEEVGEGYVSPRLLPQICMWLIAGLCALQAVNGLRGIQSSGVTPIRRAEIFTFLKLGAVLALSLALFVWVAPLAAGISLIAGAFLVLGERNPLVILGVTGGLLLLIWGVFYRLLGTAIV
;
A
#
# COMPACT_ATOMS: atom_id res chain seq x y z
N MET A 1 -28.12 8.23 9.25
CA MET A 1 -26.64 8.18 9.33
C MET A 1 -26.13 6.84 9.86
N LYS A 2 -26.64 6.30 10.97
CA LYS A 2 -26.25 4.96 11.50
C LYS A 2 -26.32 3.82 10.48
N GLN A 3 -27.38 3.76 9.68
CA GLN A 3 -27.50 2.72 8.65
C GLN A 3 -26.47 2.89 7.52
N THR A 4 -26.15 4.12 7.13
CA THR A 4 -25.16 4.41 6.07
C THR A 4 -23.76 3.98 6.48
N GLU A 5 -23.37 4.21 7.73
CA GLU A 5 -22.07 3.76 8.26
C GLU A 5 -21.98 2.24 8.34
N PHE A 6 -23.07 1.58 8.77
CA PHE A 6 -23.15 0.13 8.77
C PHE A 6 -23.06 -0.46 7.37
N TYR A 7 -23.85 0.04 6.41
CA TYR A 7 -23.82 -0.44 5.02
C TYR A 7 -22.46 -0.17 4.35
N SER A 8 -21.87 1.00 4.58
CA SER A 8 -20.53 1.32 4.08
C SER A 8 -19.48 0.34 4.62
N GLY A 9 -19.44 0.15 5.94
CA GLY A 9 -18.52 -0.79 6.58
C GLY A 9 -18.75 -2.23 6.11
N ALA A 10 -20.00 -2.67 5.99
CA ALA A 10 -20.35 -4.01 5.53
C ALA A 10 -19.95 -4.26 4.07
N VAL A 11 -20.20 -3.31 3.16
CA VAL A 11 -19.84 -3.42 1.75
C VAL A 11 -18.32 -3.47 1.58
N ILE A 12 -17.58 -2.58 2.24
CA ILE A 12 -16.10 -2.56 2.14
C ILE A 12 -15.51 -3.83 2.78
N CYS A 13 -16.07 -4.31 3.89
CA CYS A 13 -15.66 -5.57 4.50
C CYS A 13 -15.89 -6.76 3.56
N GLY A 14 -17.06 -6.82 2.90
CA GLY A 14 -17.37 -7.84 1.89
C GLY A 14 -16.39 -7.81 0.72
N LEU A 15 -16.07 -6.61 0.20
CA LEU A 15 -15.03 -6.45 -0.83
C LEU A 15 -13.67 -6.93 -0.32
N ALA A 16 -13.28 -6.55 0.89
CA ALA A 16 -11.98 -6.95 1.44
C ALA A 16 -11.85 -8.47 1.55
N LEU A 17 -12.86 -9.13 2.10
CA LEU A 17 -12.92 -10.59 2.19
C LEU A 17 -12.94 -11.25 0.81
N GLY A 18 -13.73 -10.72 -0.13
CA GLY A 18 -13.73 -11.18 -1.52
C GLY A 18 -12.35 -11.07 -2.17
N THR A 19 -11.61 -10.00 -1.87
CA THR A 19 -10.25 -9.84 -2.37
C THR A 19 -9.30 -10.87 -1.77
N ILE A 20 -9.39 -11.13 -0.46
CA ILE A 20 -8.56 -12.12 0.25
C ILE A 20 -8.80 -13.54 -0.28
N PHE A 21 -10.06 -13.94 -0.42
CA PHE A 21 -10.41 -15.33 -0.72
C PHE A 21 -10.54 -15.65 -2.21
N TRP A 22 -10.82 -14.66 -3.07
CA TRP A 22 -10.92 -14.86 -4.51
C TRP A 22 -9.82 -14.17 -5.30
N VAL A 23 -9.63 -12.86 -5.13
CA VAL A 23 -8.75 -12.09 -6.03
C VAL A 23 -7.28 -12.42 -5.83
N ILE A 24 -6.78 -12.40 -4.58
CA ILE A 24 -5.38 -12.69 -4.26
C ILE A 24 -4.97 -14.10 -4.72
N PRO A 25 -5.69 -15.19 -4.37
CA PRO A 25 -5.28 -16.53 -4.80
C PRO A 25 -5.42 -16.73 -6.32
N TRP A 26 -6.35 -16.03 -6.97
CA TRP A 26 -6.53 -16.12 -8.42
C TRP A 26 -5.45 -15.35 -9.21
N GLN A 27 -4.99 -14.20 -8.71
CA GLN A 27 -4.09 -13.31 -9.45
C GLN A 27 -2.61 -13.47 -9.12
N ILE A 28 -2.28 -14.02 -7.96
CA ILE A 28 -0.88 -14.07 -7.50
C ILE A 28 -0.46 -15.53 -7.42
N GLU A 29 0.62 -15.91 -8.11
CA GLU A 29 1.14 -17.27 -8.07
C GLU A 29 1.77 -17.60 -6.70
N GLU A 30 1.74 -18.89 -6.36
CA GLU A 30 2.47 -19.43 -5.22
C GLU A 30 3.94 -19.62 -5.62
N VAL A 31 4.85 -19.12 -4.80
CA VAL A 31 6.29 -19.24 -5.04
C VAL A 31 6.85 -20.32 -4.10
N GLY A 32 7.84 -21.07 -4.57
CA GLY A 32 8.46 -22.19 -3.84
C GLY A 32 9.12 -21.81 -2.51
N GLU A 33 9.42 -22.82 -1.70
CA GLU A 33 10.02 -22.63 -0.37
C GLU A 33 11.35 -21.88 -0.44
N GLY A 34 11.51 -20.87 0.43
CA GLY A 34 12.69 -20.00 0.49
C GLY A 34 12.48 -18.59 -0.08
N TYR A 35 11.33 -18.29 -0.69
CA TYR A 35 10.95 -16.93 -1.12
C TYR A 35 9.86 -16.35 -0.22
N VAL A 36 9.93 -15.04 0.05
CA VAL A 36 8.79 -14.34 0.67
C VAL A 36 7.64 -14.36 -0.33
N SER A 37 6.52 -14.97 0.06
CA SER A 37 5.34 -15.04 -0.79
C SER A 37 4.91 -13.63 -1.25
N PRO A 38 4.76 -13.38 -2.57
CA PRO A 38 4.25 -12.11 -3.08
C PRO A 38 2.83 -11.80 -2.59
N ARG A 39 2.12 -12.81 -2.05
CA ARG A 39 0.78 -12.67 -1.47
C ARG A 39 0.78 -12.07 -0.07
N LEU A 40 1.90 -12.12 0.66
CA LEU A 40 1.95 -11.72 2.07
C LEU A 40 1.54 -10.27 2.29
N LEU A 41 2.17 -9.33 1.57
CA LEU A 41 1.89 -7.91 1.75
C LEU A 41 0.44 -7.57 1.37
N PRO A 42 -0.08 -7.98 0.19
CA PRO A 42 -1.51 -7.83 -0.13
C PRO A 42 -2.44 -8.43 0.92
N GLN A 43 -2.14 -9.64 1.42
CA GLN A 43 -2.95 -10.28 2.46
C GLN A 43 -2.97 -9.47 3.76
N ILE A 44 -1.82 -9.02 4.26
CA ILE A 44 -1.73 -8.22 5.49
C ILE A 44 -2.55 -6.94 5.35
N CYS A 45 -2.40 -6.22 4.24
CA CYS A 45 -3.16 -5.00 3.97
C CYS A 45 -4.67 -5.27 3.95
N MET A 46 -5.12 -6.31 3.24
CA MET A 46 -6.54 -6.62 3.14
C MET A 46 -7.13 -7.11 4.48
N TRP A 47 -6.38 -7.86 5.28
CA TRP A 47 -6.79 -8.25 6.63
C TRP A 47 -6.97 -7.05 7.56
N LEU A 48 -6.05 -6.07 7.49
CA LEU A 48 -6.18 -4.83 8.24
C LEU A 48 -7.41 -4.03 7.81
N ILE A 49 -7.64 -3.89 6.50
CA ILE A 49 -8.83 -3.22 5.96
C ILE A 49 -10.10 -3.94 6.43
N ALA A 50 -10.16 -5.27 6.31
CA ALA A 50 -11.30 -6.06 6.78
C ALA A 50 -11.57 -5.84 8.27
N GLY A 51 -10.52 -5.82 9.11
CA GLY A 51 -10.62 -5.53 10.54
C GLY A 51 -11.17 -4.13 10.84
N LEU A 52 -10.65 -3.11 10.15
CA LEU A 52 -11.11 -1.72 10.30
C LEU A 52 -12.57 -1.56 9.84
N CYS A 53 -12.96 -2.20 8.74
CA CYS A 53 -14.33 -2.17 8.23
C CYS A 53 -15.31 -2.91 9.14
N ALA A 54 -14.89 -4.05 9.72
CA ALA A 54 -15.67 -4.75 10.72
C ALA A 54 -15.87 -3.89 11.98
N LEU A 55 -14.82 -3.24 12.47
CA LEU A 55 -14.92 -2.28 13.59
C LEU A 55 -15.86 -1.13 13.24
N GLN A 56 -15.80 -0.58 12.02
CA GLN A 56 -16.71 0.47 11.56
C GLN A 56 -18.17 0.01 11.54
N ALA A 57 -18.45 -1.20 11.02
CA ALA A 57 -19.79 -1.76 11.01
C ALA A 57 -20.33 -1.99 12.44
N VAL A 58 -19.49 -2.50 13.35
CA VAL A 58 -19.84 -2.67 14.77
C VAL A 58 -20.11 -1.33 15.45
N ASN A 59 -19.31 -0.30 15.16
CA ASN A 59 -19.52 1.05 15.70
C ASN A 59 -20.82 1.68 15.17
N GLY A 60 -21.14 1.46 13.89
CA GLY A 60 -22.42 1.86 13.28
C GLY A 60 -23.63 1.19 13.94
N LEU A 61 -23.53 -0.10 14.28
CA LEU A 61 -24.55 -0.84 15.05
C LEU A 61 -24.68 -0.32 16.49
N ARG A 62 -23.55 -0.03 17.15
CA ARG A 62 -23.51 0.56 18.50
C ARG A 62 -23.97 2.01 18.53
N GLY A 63 -24.21 2.62 17.37
CA GLY A 63 -24.67 4.00 17.25
C GLY A 63 -23.64 5.02 17.72
N ILE A 64 -22.35 4.65 17.75
CA ILE A 64 -21.23 5.55 17.99
C ILE A 64 -21.15 6.46 16.77
N GLN A 65 -21.71 7.66 16.87
CA GLN A 65 -21.74 8.60 15.75
C GLN A 65 -20.31 9.00 15.43
N SER A 66 -19.85 8.74 14.20
CA SER A 66 -18.66 9.42 13.70
C SER A 66 -19.01 10.90 13.56
N SER A 67 -18.16 11.77 14.10
CA SER A 67 -18.34 13.22 14.03
C SER A 67 -18.35 13.68 12.57
N GLY A 68 -19.55 13.78 11.98
CA GLY A 68 -19.90 14.47 10.73
C GLY A 68 -18.77 14.69 9.71
N VAL A 69 -18.10 13.62 9.26
CA VAL A 69 -17.20 13.74 8.11
C VAL A 69 -18.05 13.81 6.85
N THR A 70 -17.82 14.88 6.08
CA THR A 70 -18.64 15.29 4.94
C THR A 70 -18.56 14.30 3.77
N PRO A 71 -19.51 14.35 2.81
CA PRO A 71 -19.44 13.53 1.61
C PRO A 71 -18.18 13.91 0.82
N ILE A 72 -17.41 12.88 0.43
CA ILE A 72 -16.24 12.90 -0.46
C ILE A 72 -15.99 14.27 -1.10
N ARG A 73 -15.00 15.00 -0.60
CA ARG A 73 -14.66 16.32 -1.15
C ARG A 73 -13.92 16.15 -2.48
N ARG A 74 -14.12 17.09 -3.42
CA ARG A 74 -13.38 17.09 -4.71
C ARG A 74 -11.86 17.07 -4.50
N ALA A 75 -11.37 17.70 -3.42
CA ALA A 75 -9.96 17.65 -3.04
C ALA A 75 -9.48 16.23 -2.73
N GLU A 76 -10.29 15.40 -2.07
CA GLU A 76 -9.95 14.00 -1.77
C GLU A 76 -9.90 13.16 -3.04
N ILE A 77 -10.80 13.40 -3.99
CA ILE A 77 -10.77 12.73 -5.31
C ILE A 77 -9.48 13.07 -6.04
N PHE A 78 -9.07 14.35 -6.05
CA PHE A 78 -7.81 14.75 -6.67
C PHE A 78 -6.59 14.16 -5.96
N THR A 79 -6.62 14.06 -4.62
CA THR A 79 -5.56 13.41 -3.85
C THR A 79 -5.48 11.92 -4.17
N PHE A 80 -6.62 11.23 -4.24
CA PHE A 80 -6.69 9.83 -4.62
C PHE A 80 -6.17 9.61 -6.05
N LEU A 81 -6.56 10.48 -6.98
CA LEU A 81 -6.08 10.42 -8.36
C LEU A 81 -4.56 10.65 -8.45
N LYS A 82 -4.01 11.59 -7.66
CA LYS A 82 -2.56 11.80 -7.58
C LYS A 82 -1.83 10.58 -7.02
N LEU A 83 -2.35 9.96 -5.97
CA LEU A 83 -1.80 8.71 -5.42
C LEU A 83 -1.82 7.60 -6.48
N GLY A 84 -2.94 7.44 -7.19
CA GLY A 84 -3.05 6.50 -8.30
C GLY A 84 -2.06 6.80 -9.43
N ALA A 85 -1.86 8.07 -9.78
CA ALA A 85 -0.90 8.48 -10.79
C ALA A 85 0.56 8.19 -10.39
N VAL A 86 0.92 8.44 -9.13
CA VAL A 86 2.25 8.10 -8.59
C VAL A 86 2.48 6.59 -8.62
N LEU A 87 1.46 5.80 -8.24
CA LEU A 87 1.52 4.35 -8.30
C LEU A 87 1.69 3.85 -9.75
N ALA A 88 0.90 4.39 -10.69
CA ALA A 88 0.97 4.03 -12.10
C ALA A 88 2.33 4.41 -12.71
N LEU A 89 2.88 5.58 -12.34
CA LEU A 89 4.21 6.00 -12.76
C LEU A 89 5.29 5.07 -12.20
N SER A 90 5.18 4.68 -10.93
CA SER A 90 6.07 3.71 -10.30
C SER A 90 6.08 2.37 -11.04
N LEU A 91 4.89 1.85 -11.36
CA LEU A 91 4.73 0.63 -12.15
C LEU A 91 5.34 0.76 -13.55
N ALA A 92 5.10 1.88 -14.23
CA ALA A 92 5.67 2.13 -15.55
C ALA A 92 7.21 2.15 -15.51
N LEU A 93 7.79 2.85 -14.53
CA LEU A 93 9.24 2.90 -14.33
C LEU A 93 9.82 1.52 -14.02
N PHE A 94 9.13 0.73 -13.20
CA PHE A 94 9.54 -0.63 -12.86
C PHE A 94 9.60 -1.52 -14.10
N VAL A 95 8.59 -1.46 -14.97
CA VAL A 95 8.52 -2.26 -16.20
C VAL A 95 9.60 -1.83 -17.21
N TRP A 96 9.97 -0.54 -17.26
CA TRP A 96 10.81 0.01 -18.32
C TRP A 96 12.30 0.13 -17.99
N VAL A 97 12.67 0.36 -16.72
CA VAL A 97 14.03 0.81 -16.35
C VAL A 97 14.76 -0.17 -15.40
N ALA A 98 14.08 -1.24 -14.99
CA ALA A 98 14.48 -2.19 -13.95
C ALA A 98 14.20 -1.72 -12.50
N PRO A 99 14.00 -2.66 -11.55
CA PRO A 99 13.53 -2.37 -10.20
C PRO A 99 14.40 -1.38 -9.42
N LEU A 100 15.72 -1.51 -9.55
CA LEU A 100 16.67 -0.71 -8.80
C LEU A 100 16.64 0.76 -9.25
N ALA A 101 16.61 0.99 -10.56
CA ALA A 101 16.55 2.33 -11.13
C ALA A 101 15.19 3.01 -10.86
N ALA A 102 14.10 2.23 -10.91
CA ALA A 102 12.77 2.69 -10.52
C ALA A 102 12.73 3.12 -9.04
N GLY A 103 13.33 2.31 -8.15
CA GLY A 103 13.44 2.64 -6.72
C GLY A 103 14.24 3.92 -6.46
N ILE A 104 15.42 4.06 -7.09
CA ILE A 104 16.27 5.25 -6.96
C ILE A 104 15.52 6.50 -7.47
N SER A 105 14.94 6.42 -8.66
CA SER A 105 14.25 7.55 -9.27
C SER A 105 13.02 7.99 -8.48
N LEU A 106 12.26 7.07 -7.89
CA LEU A 106 11.13 7.40 -7.01
C LEU A 106 11.58 8.07 -5.71
N ILE A 107 12.56 7.50 -5.01
CA ILE A 107 13.00 8.04 -3.72
C ILE A 107 13.67 9.40 -3.92
N ALA A 108 14.67 9.48 -4.80
CA ALA A 108 15.36 10.73 -5.08
C ALA A 108 14.43 11.77 -5.71
N GLY A 109 13.57 11.36 -6.64
CA GLY A 109 12.57 12.24 -7.26
C GLY A 109 11.58 12.80 -6.26
N ALA A 110 11.11 11.99 -5.30
CA ALA A 110 10.23 12.45 -4.23
C ALA A 110 10.90 13.51 -3.36
N PHE A 111 12.16 13.31 -2.96
CA PHE A 111 12.92 14.31 -2.20
C PHE A 111 13.09 15.62 -2.98
N LEU A 112 13.37 15.54 -4.28
CA LEU A 112 13.47 16.72 -5.14
C LEU A 112 12.14 17.47 -5.27
N VAL A 113 11.02 16.75 -5.42
CA VAL A 113 9.66 17.34 -5.47
C VAL A 113 9.28 17.98 -4.13
N LEU A 114 9.69 17.39 -3.01
CA LEU A 114 9.53 17.96 -1.67
C LEU A 114 10.42 19.19 -1.43
N GLY A 115 11.32 19.51 -2.35
CA GLY A 115 12.20 20.67 -2.28
C GLY A 115 13.47 20.44 -1.44
N GLU A 116 13.75 19.19 -1.06
CA GLU A 116 14.99 18.85 -0.37
C GLU A 116 16.16 19.01 -1.35
N ARG A 117 17.13 19.86 -0.98
CA ARG A 117 18.30 20.16 -1.83
C ARG A 117 19.61 19.68 -1.26
N ASN A 118 19.61 19.10 -0.06
CA ASN A 118 20.84 18.59 0.53
C ASN A 118 21.23 17.24 -0.14
N PRO A 119 22.30 17.21 -0.96
CA PRO A 119 22.67 15.99 -1.68
C PRO A 119 23.10 14.86 -0.74
N LEU A 120 23.64 15.19 0.44
CA LEU A 120 24.02 14.19 1.45
C LEU A 120 22.78 13.46 2.01
N VAL A 121 21.68 14.18 2.22
CA VAL A 121 20.42 13.58 2.70
C VAL A 121 19.80 12.72 1.62
N ILE A 122 19.75 13.22 0.37
CA ILE A 122 19.17 12.47 -0.75
C ILE A 122 19.93 11.17 -0.99
N LEU A 123 21.27 11.23 -1.07
CA LEU A 123 22.09 10.04 -1.26
C LEU A 123 22.07 9.13 -0.02
N GLY A 124 22.12 9.71 1.17
CA GLY A 124 22.12 8.96 2.44
C GLY A 124 20.84 8.18 2.64
N VAL A 125 19.67 8.80 2.42
CA VAL A 125 18.38 8.11 2.56
C VAL A 125 18.16 7.14 1.42
N THR A 126 18.39 7.55 0.16
CA THR A 126 18.18 6.65 -0.99
C THR A 126 19.08 5.41 -0.89
N GLY A 127 20.38 5.61 -0.65
CA GLY A 127 21.34 4.52 -0.51
C GLY A 127 21.10 3.71 0.77
N GLY A 128 20.83 4.38 1.89
CA GLY A 128 20.58 3.74 3.18
C GLY A 128 19.34 2.86 3.17
N LEU A 129 18.24 3.29 2.55
CA LEU A 129 17.01 2.50 2.45
C LEU A 129 17.22 1.27 1.57
N LEU A 130 17.92 1.42 0.44
CA LEU A 130 18.26 0.30 -0.44
C LEU A 130 19.18 -0.72 0.25
N LEU A 131 20.19 -0.25 1.00
CA LEU A 131 21.06 -1.10 1.79
C LEU A 131 20.31 -1.81 2.93
N LEU A 132 19.36 -1.13 3.56
CA LEU A 132 18.54 -1.72 4.62
C LEU A 132 17.64 -2.82 4.05
N ILE A 133 16.99 -2.57 2.91
CA ILE A 133 16.22 -3.59 2.18
C ILE A 133 17.13 -4.78 1.85
N TRP A 134 18.31 -4.52 1.27
CA TRP A 134 19.28 -5.57 1.01
C TRP A 134 19.64 -6.36 2.28
N GLY A 135 19.93 -5.68 3.39
CA GLY A 135 20.27 -6.32 4.66
C GLY A 135 19.12 -7.18 5.21
N VAL A 136 17.88 -6.70 5.12
CA VAL A 136 16.70 -7.44 5.55
C VAL A 136 16.50 -8.68 4.68
N PHE A 137 16.47 -8.54 3.36
CA PHE A 137 16.21 -9.66 2.46
C PHE A 137 17.36 -10.67 2.43
N TYR A 138 18.60 -10.21 2.27
CA TYR A 138 19.76 -11.08 2.08
C TYR A 138 20.29 -11.66 3.39
N ARG A 139 20.29 -10.85 4.46
CA ARG A 139 20.98 -11.19 5.72
C ARG A 139 20.02 -11.71 6.79
N LEU A 140 18.77 -11.22 6.80
CA LEU A 140 17.78 -11.58 7.81
C LEU A 140 16.83 -12.68 7.31
N LEU A 141 16.35 -12.56 6.08
CA LEU A 141 15.42 -13.49 5.44
C LEU A 141 16.10 -14.59 4.63
N GLY A 142 17.39 -14.43 4.29
CA GLY A 142 18.16 -15.42 3.52
C GLY A 142 17.68 -15.62 2.08
N THR A 143 16.87 -14.69 1.55
CA THR A 143 16.30 -14.80 0.21
C THR A 143 17.32 -14.34 -0.83
N ALA A 144 17.67 -15.22 -1.76
CA ALA A 144 18.41 -14.83 -2.96
C ALA A 144 17.46 -14.10 -3.92
N ILE A 145 17.55 -12.77 -3.95
CA ILE A 145 16.93 -11.96 -5.01
C ILE A 145 17.78 -12.19 -6.26
N VAL A 146 17.29 -13.01 -7.19
CA VAL A 146 17.87 -13.21 -8.53
C VAL A 146 17.21 -12.26 -9.51
#